data_AF-A0A9D2FIG2-F1
#
_entry.id   AF-A0A9D2FIG2-F1
#
_cell.length_a   1.000
_cell.length_b   1.000
_cell.length_c   1.000
_cell.angle_alpha   90.00
_cell.angle_beta   90.00
_cell.angle_gamma   90.00
#
_symmetry.space_group_name_H-M   'P 1'
#
loop_
_entity.id
_entity.type
_entity.pdbx_description
1 polymer ?
#
loop_
_entity_poly.entity_id
_entity_poly.type
_entity_poly.pdbx_seq_one_letter_code
_entity_poly.pdbx_strand_id
1 'polypeptide(L)'
;MNLWQHPRRVWTACVAVVLACAAAPAVFLAAVDASALGRREPVAEPYTAPTPQGEDYYILRQLSARKEQQELDGAGRTDPLRPEGPGPKMYIQAQNGLEEMTPAYDQREVVESALQNLAAGGVLAARWVDWATDWGDGTEDTAPAVYESYNGYYDLTMPYYATDSLGFVTLKRFALEEGALYTAFSMTMDSRTGAVTQLWISAPREGDSAPPAPDADALRAFAAQAGLEALGDWAVPENCPYPNALYSRNGEALIAAAVAPYRFNGWSSVSAAGNAVSSDRWALNLTLQPCAPEELPQTTP
;
A
#
# COMPACT_ATOMS: atom_id res chain seq x y z
N MET A 1 -35.87 86.09 0.06
CA MET A 1 -36.00 85.90 1.53
C MET A 1 -34.63 85.54 2.07
N ASN A 2 -34.08 86.37 2.96
CA ASN A 2 -32.67 86.33 3.34
C ASN A 2 -32.49 85.27 4.45
N LEU A 3 -31.88 84.12 4.12
CA LEU A 3 -31.65 82.98 5.02
C LEU A 3 -30.86 83.34 6.30
N TRP A 4 -30.27 84.53 6.33
CA TRP A 4 -29.48 85.07 7.43
C TRP A 4 -30.29 85.71 8.58
N GLN A 5 -31.61 85.84 8.46
CA GLN A 5 -32.44 86.46 9.52
C GLN A 5 -32.78 85.52 10.70
N HIS A 6 -32.59 84.20 10.56
CA HIS A 6 -32.88 83.22 11.61
C HIS A 6 -31.81 82.11 11.71
N PRO A 7 -30.58 82.44 12.17
CA PRO A 7 -29.45 81.52 12.19
C PRO A 7 -29.73 80.23 12.98
N ARG A 8 -30.54 80.31 14.05
CA ARG A 8 -30.95 79.14 14.85
C ARG A 8 -31.84 78.15 14.09
N ARG A 9 -32.68 78.64 13.17
CA ARG A 9 -33.58 77.79 12.35
C ARG A 9 -32.84 77.10 11.21
N VAL A 10 -31.85 77.79 10.63
CA VAL A 10 -30.96 77.20 9.62
C VAL A 10 -30.07 76.13 10.24
N TRP A 11 -29.53 76.39 11.43
CA TRP A 11 -28.67 75.43 12.13
C TRP A 11 -29.41 74.15 12.52
N THR A 12 -30.64 74.27 13.02
CA THR A 12 -31.48 73.12 13.35
C THR A 12 -31.88 72.30 12.13
N ALA A 13 -32.18 72.95 10.99
CA ALA A 13 -32.44 72.26 9.73
C ALA A 13 -31.19 71.51 9.22
N CYS A 14 -30.01 72.13 9.26
CA CYS A 14 -28.76 71.46 8.87
C CYS A 14 -28.44 70.27 9.77
N VAL A 15 -28.59 70.40 11.09
CA VAL A 15 -28.36 69.29 12.04
C VAL A 15 -29.32 68.13 11.77
N ALA A 16 -30.60 68.42 11.49
CA ALA A 16 -31.58 67.39 11.16
C ALA A 16 -31.23 66.64 9.86
N VAL A 17 -30.78 67.36 8.83
CA VAL A 17 -30.36 66.75 7.56
C VAL A 17 -29.09 65.91 7.75
N VAL A 18 -28.10 66.39 8.49
CA VAL A 18 -26.87 65.63 8.77
C VAL A 18 -27.18 64.37 9.58
N LEU A 19 -28.06 64.44 10.58
CA LEU A 19 -28.49 63.27 11.34
C LEU A 19 -29.25 62.26 10.47
N ALA A 20 -30.13 62.73 9.58
CA ALA A 20 -30.83 61.86 8.63
C ALA A 20 -29.86 61.18 7.64
N CYS A 21 -28.88 61.92 7.11
CA CYS A 21 -27.85 61.37 6.24
C CYS A 21 -26.92 60.38 6.97
N ALA A 22 -26.61 60.62 8.25
CA ALA A 22 -25.78 59.73 9.07
C ALA A 22 -26.53 58.45 9.49
N ALA A 23 -27.86 58.50 9.62
CA ALA A 23 -28.67 57.34 10.00
C ALA A 23 -29.01 56.42 8.81
N ALA A 24 -28.98 56.94 7.57
CA ALA A 24 -29.34 56.18 6.38
C ALA A 24 -28.52 54.88 6.19
N PRO A 25 -27.18 54.86 6.38
CA PRO A 25 -26.40 53.63 6.28
C PRO A 25 -26.80 52.59 7.34
N ALA A 26 -27.07 53.01 8.58
CA ALA A 26 -27.45 52.10 9.65
C ALA A 26 -28.84 51.46 9.41
N VAL A 27 -29.79 52.26 8.91
CA VAL A 27 -31.13 51.76 8.53
C VAL A 27 -31.04 50.82 7.34
N PHE A 28 -30.23 51.16 6.34
CA PHE A 28 -30.01 50.29 5.18
C PHE A 28 -29.36 48.97 5.59
N LEU A 29 -28.32 49.01 6.43
CA LEU A 29 -27.67 47.80 6.95
C LEU A 29 -28.66 46.95 7.77
N ALA A 30 -29.44 47.54 8.67
CA ALA A 30 -30.43 46.80 9.46
C ALA A 30 -31.55 46.17 8.59
N ALA A 31 -31.99 46.86 7.54
CA ALA A 31 -32.99 46.35 6.61
C ALA A 31 -32.44 45.24 5.69
N VAL A 32 -31.18 45.36 5.26
CA VAL A 32 -30.48 44.33 4.48
C VAL A 32 -30.17 43.11 5.35
N ASP A 33 -29.71 43.29 6.58
CA ASP A 33 -29.48 42.19 7.54
C ASP A 33 -30.76 41.39 7.77
N ALA A 34 -31.86 42.09 8.04
CA ALA A 34 -33.16 41.47 8.30
C ALA A 34 -33.75 40.74 7.08
N SER A 35 -33.41 41.17 5.86
CA SER A 35 -33.93 40.57 4.63
C SER A 35 -33.00 39.51 4.01
N ALA A 36 -31.68 39.61 4.22
CA ALA A 36 -30.68 38.76 3.61
C ALA A 36 -30.20 37.62 4.51
N LEU A 37 -30.07 37.82 5.83
CA LEU A 37 -29.48 36.79 6.73
C LEU A 37 -30.47 35.72 7.21
N GLY A 38 -31.78 35.92 7.00
CA GLY A 38 -32.82 34.98 7.43
C GLY A 38 -33.30 34.01 6.35
N ARG A 39 -32.99 34.27 5.07
CA ARG A 39 -33.39 33.42 3.94
C ARG A 39 -32.31 32.39 3.66
N ARG A 40 -32.32 31.30 4.42
CA ARG A 40 -31.68 30.06 3.96
C ARG A 40 -32.55 29.49 2.86
N GLU A 41 -32.20 29.73 1.60
CA GLU A 41 -32.73 28.89 0.53
C GLU A 41 -32.22 27.48 0.78
N PRO A 42 -33.11 26.49 1.03
CA PRO A 42 -32.67 25.12 1.09
C PRO A 42 -32.14 24.77 -0.30
N VAL A 43 -30.84 24.48 -0.39
CA VAL A 43 -30.28 23.85 -1.59
C VAL A 43 -31.07 22.55 -1.76
N ALA A 44 -31.92 22.50 -2.78
CA ALA A 44 -32.91 21.44 -2.96
C ALA A 44 -32.27 20.05 -3.02
N GLU A 45 -31.03 19.99 -3.49
CA GLU A 45 -30.19 18.80 -3.48
C GLU A 45 -28.79 19.17 -2.99
N PRO A 46 -28.45 18.90 -1.71
CA PRO A 46 -27.08 19.01 -1.24
C PRO A 46 -26.17 18.20 -2.15
N TYR A 47 -25.03 18.78 -2.54
CA TYR A 47 -24.03 18.05 -3.29
C TYR A 47 -23.67 16.76 -2.54
N THR A 48 -23.97 15.62 -3.16
CA THR A 48 -23.54 14.31 -2.68
C THR A 48 -22.28 13.97 -3.46
N ALA A 49 -21.16 13.85 -2.75
CA ALA A 49 -19.90 13.45 -3.37
C ALA A 49 -20.08 12.07 -4.03
N PRO A 50 -19.66 11.89 -5.30
CA PRO A 50 -19.60 10.56 -5.90
C PRO A 50 -18.80 9.60 -5.02
N THR A 51 -19.29 8.37 -4.89
CA THR A 51 -18.54 7.32 -4.19
C THR A 51 -17.31 6.96 -5.03
N PRO A 52 -16.09 7.10 -4.49
CA PRO A 52 -14.87 6.78 -5.24
C PRO A 52 -14.90 5.32 -5.71
N GLN A 53 -14.52 5.08 -6.96
CA GLN A 53 -14.43 3.75 -7.55
C GLN A 53 -12.96 3.34 -7.70
N GLY A 54 -12.69 2.04 -7.83
CA GLY A 54 -11.33 1.51 -8.02
C GLY A 54 -10.62 2.15 -9.21
N GLU A 55 -11.35 2.42 -10.29
CA GLU A 55 -10.82 3.09 -11.48
C GLU A 55 -10.38 4.53 -11.22
N ASP A 56 -10.80 5.19 -10.15
CA ASP A 56 -10.32 6.54 -9.81
C ASP A 56 -8.88 6.51 -9.29
N TYR A 57 -8.46 5.39 -8.71
CA TYR A 57 -7.16 5.22 -8.09
C TYR A 57 -6.14 4.69 -9.09
N TYR A 58 -5.04 5.44 -9.22
CA TYR A 58 -3.94 5.07 -10.12
C TYR A 58 -3.41 3.65 -9.84
N ILE A 59 -3.17 3.31 -8.57
CA ILE A 59 -2.56 2.02 -8.19
C ILE A 59 -3.46 0.84 -8.57
N LEU A 60 -4.78 0.96 -8.39
CA LEU A 60 -5.73 -0.09 -8.73
C LEU A 60 -5.86 -0.25 -10.25
N ARG A 61 -5.91 0.86 -11.01
CA ARG A 61 -5.85 0.79 -12.49
C ARG A 61 -4.59 0.09 -12.99
N GLN A 62 -3.43 0.40 -12.42
CA GLN A 62 -2.17 -0.24 -12.81
C GLN A 62 -2.15 -1.73 -12.47
N LEU A 63 -2.64 -2.10 -11.28
CA LEU A 63 -2.73 -3.50 -10.88
C LEU A 63 -3.72 -4.28 -11.76
N SER A 64 -4.84 -3.69 -12.17
CA SER A 64 -5.79 -4.32 -13.11
C SER A 64 -5.15 -4.55 -14.47
N ALA A 65 -4.48 -3.55 -15.05
CA ALA A 65 -3.73 -3.71 -16.30
C ALA A 65 -2.63 -4.78 -16.18
N ARG A 66 -1.97 -4.86 -15.02
CA ARG A 66 -0.93 -5.87 -14.75
C ARG A 66 -1.51 -7.28 -14.68
N LYS A 67 -2.69 -7.44 -14.07
CA LYS A 67 -3.41 -8.71 -14.02
C LYS A 67 -3.81 -9.16 -15.43
N GLU A 68 -4.35 -8.27 -16.25
CA GLU A 68 -4.72 -8.56 -17.65
C GLU A 68 -3.51 -9.00 -18.49
N GLN A 69 -2.36 -8.31 -18.38
CA GLN A 69 -1.12 -8.72 -19.06
C GLN A 69 -0.69 -10.14 -18.65
N GLN A 70 -0.77 -10.47 -17.36
CA GLN A 70 -0.38 -11.79 -16.86
C GLN A 70 -1.31 -12.92 -17.31
N GLU A 71 -2.60 -12.63 -17.46
CA GLU A 71 -3.58 -13.59 -17.98
C GLU A 71 -3.33 -13.88 -19.47
N LEU A 72 -2.99 -12.86 -20.25
CA LEU A 72 -2.62 -12.99 -21.66
C LEU A 72 -1.34 -13.80 -21.84
N ASP A 73 -0.34 -13.59 -20.98
CA ASP A 73 0.93 -14.31 -21.01
C ASP A 73 0.83 -15.77 -20.50
N GLY A 74 -0.36 -16.22 -20.10
CA GLY A 74 -0.63 -17.62 -19.81
C GLY A 74 0.17 -18.17 -18.61
N ALA A 75 0.57 -17.32 -17.67
CA ALA A 75 1.36 -17.71 -16.49
C ALA A 75 0.54 -18.56 -15.50
N GLY A 76 0.28 -19.81 -15.88
CA GLY A 76 -0.17 -20.88 -14.99
C GLY A 76 1.00 -21.31 -14.10
N ARG A 77 1.02 -20.90 -12.84
CA ARG A 77 1.96 -21.46 -11.87
C ARG A 77 1.37 -21.50 -10.46
N THR A 78 1.72 -22.56 -9.75
CA THR A 78 1.24 -22.93 -8.43
C THR A 78 1.88 -22.06 -7.35
N ASP A 79 1.05 -21.37 -6.59
CA ASP A 79 1.41 -20.70 -5.34
C ASP A 79 1.34 -21.73 -4.20
N PRO A 80 2.44 -21.99 -3.47
CA PRO A 80 2.49 -23.01 -2.42
C PRO A 80 1.65 -22.67 -1.19
N LEU A 81 1.18 -21.42 -1.05
CA LEU A 81 0.29 -20.99 0.02
C LEU A 81 -1.15 -20.79 -0.47
N ARG A 82 -1.45 -21.15 -1.72
CA ARG A 82 -2.78 -21.09 -2.29
C ARG A 82 -3.70 -22.10 -1.59
N PRO A 83 -4.86 -21.67 -1.06
CA PRO A 83 -5.95 -22.57 -0.74
C PRO A 83 -6.44 -23.25 -2.03
N GLU A 84 -6.56 -24.58 -2.06
CA GLU A 84 -7.03 -25.30 -3.25
C GLU A 84 -8.41 -24.79 -3.70
N GLY A 85 -8.49 -24.10 -4.83
CA GLY A 85 -9.74 -23.55 -5.36
C GLY A 85 -9.57 -22.44 -6.41
N PRO A 86 -10.61 -22.13 -7.21
CA PRO A 86 -10.62 -21.04 -8.18
C PRO A 86 -10.79 -19.70 -7.46
N GLY A 87 -9.69 -19.13 -6.98
CA GLY A 87 -9.63 -17.82 -6.34
C GLY A 87 -8.38 -17.05 -6.76
N PRO A 88 -8.32 -15.71 -6.55
CA PRO A 88 -7.20 -14.87 -6.92
C PRO A 88 -5.94 -15.39 -6.24
N LYS A 89 -4.91 -15.66 -7.05
CA LYS A 89 -3.62 -16.21 -6.62
C LYS A 89 -2.97 -15.20 -5.64
N MET A 90 -2.39 -15.64 -4.52
CA MET A 90 -1.47 -14.77 -3.77
C MET A 90 -0.17 -14.69 -4.56
N TYR A 91 -0.22 -13.97 -5.69
CA TYR A 91 0.86 -13.93 -6.66
C TYR A 91 1.99 -13.10 -6.09
N ILE A 92 3.08 -13.76 -5.72
CA ILE A 92 4.38 -13.11 -5.58
C ILE A 92 5.21 -13.61 -6.75
N GLN A 93 5.80 -12.70 -7.53
CA GLN A 93 6.78 -13.06 -8.54
C GLN A 93 8.04 -13.63 -7.87
N ALA A 94 8.01 -14.90 -7.49
CA ALA A 94 9.20 -15.68 -7.19
C ALA A 94 10.04 -15.96 -8.46
N GLN A 95 9.58 -15.54 -9.64
CA GLN A 95 10.03 -16.08 -10.94
C GLN A 95 11.43 -15.64 -11.36
N ASN A 96 11.82 -14.38 -11.18
CA ASN A 96 13.17 -14.01 -11.59
C ASN A 96 14.14 -14.56 -10.57
N GLY A 97 14.85 -15.62 -10.97
CA GLY A 97 15.99 -16.12 -10.23
C GLY A 97 17.05 -15.02 -10.15
N LEU A 98 17.95 -15.12 -9.18
CA LEU A 98 19.06 -14.18 -9.00
C LEU A 98 19.77 -13.84 -10.31
N GLU A 99 19.95 -14.84 -11.18
CA GLU A 99 20.66 -14.72 -12.47
C GLU A 99 19.91 -13.91 -13.54
N GLU A 100 18.59 -13.78 -13.41
CA GLU A 100 17.73 -13.06 -14.38
C GLU A 100 17.45 -11.62 -13.95
N MET A 101 17.84 -11.24 -12.72
CA MET A 101 17.59 -9.92 -12.16
C MET A 101 18.81 -9.01 -12.27
N THR A 102 18.58 -7.71 -12.26
CA THR A 102 19.64 -6.70 -12.27
C THR A 102 20.06 -6.36 -10.85
N PRO A 103 21.38 -6.29 -10.54
CA PRO A 103 21.84 -5.86 -9.21
C PRO A 103 21.40 -4.42 -8.92
N ALA A 104 20.95 -4.18 -7.69
CA ALA A 104 20.36 -2.92 -7.24
C ALA A 104 21.28 -2.22 -6.21
N TYR A 105 22.44 -1.77 -6.67
CA TYR A 105 23.56 -1.26 -5.84
C TYR A 105 23.17 -0.18 -4.81
N ASP A 106 22.15 0.63 -5.10
CA ASP A 106 21.72 1.79 -4.31
C ASP A 106 20.31 1.63 -3.71
N GLN A 107 19.69 0.46 -3.84
CA GLN A 107 18.30 0.24 -3.42
C GLN A 107 18.15 -0.36 -2.02
N ARG A 108 19.26 -0.59 -1.30
CA ARG A 108 19.23 -1.11 0.07
C ARG A 108 18.46 -0.18 1.02
N GLU A 109 18.79 1.11 1.00
CA GLU A 109 18.11 2.11 1.85
C GLU A 109 16.63 2.27 1.46
N VAL A 110 16.30 2.13 0.17
CA VAL A 110 14.91 2.16 -0.31
C VAL A 110 14.11 0.99 0.25
N VAL A 111 14.67 -0.23 0.19
CA VAL A 111 14.05 -1.42 0.78
C VAL A 111 13.86 -1.26 2.29
N GLU A 112 14.93 -0.89 2.99
CA GLU A 112 14.91 -0.72 4.45
C GLU A 112 13.87 0.32 4.86
N SER A 113 13.86 1.48 4.20
CA SER A 113 12.88 2.55 4.46
C SER A 113 11.46 2.09 4.16
N ALA A 114 11.22 1.36 3.06
CA ALA A 114 9.89 0.86 2.72
C ALA A 114 9.36 -0.12 3.79
N LEU A 115 10.18 -1.08 4.21
CA LEU A 115 9.81 -2.06 5.24
C LEU A 115 9.65 -1.40 6.62
N GLN A 116 10.53 -0.46 6.98
CA GLN A 116 10.42 0.31 8.22
C GLN A 116 9.16 1.17 8.24
N ASN A 117 8.79 1.79 7.12
CA ASN A 117 7.55 2.56 7.01
C ASN A 117 6.31 1.67 7.17
N LEU A 118 6.31 0.47 6.60
CA LEU A 118 5.24 -0.51 6.83
C LEU A 118 5.16 -0.92 8.31
N ALA A 119 6.28 -1.14 8.98
CA ALA A 119 6.28 -1.46 10.41
C ALA A 119 5.84 -0.29 11.28
N ALA A 120 6.32 0.93 11.01
CA ALA A 120 5.94 2.15 11.73
C ALA A 120 4.44 2.49 11.54
N GLY A 121 3.89 2.16 10.37
CA GLY A 121 2.45 2.25 10.08
C GLY A 121 1.61 1.15 10.70
N GLY A 122 2.21 0.18 11.40
CA GLY A 122 1.51 -0.95 12.02
C GLY A 122 1.11 -2.07 11.06
N VAL A 123 1.59 -2.05 9.81
CA VAL A 123 1.33 -3.11 8.82
C VAL A 123 2.11 -4.39 9.15
N LEU A 124 3.36 -4.23 9.61
CA LEU A 124 4.28 -5.33 9.89
C LEU A 124 4.80 -5.27 11.32
N ALA A 125 5.01 -6.45 11.92
CA ALA A 125 5.83 -6.54 13.13
C ALA A 125 7.30 -6.24 12.80
N ALA A 126 7.99 -5.49 13.66
CA ALA A 126 9.40 -5.13 13.48
C ALA A 126 10.32 -6.33 13.22
N ARG A 127 10.03 -7.47 13.86
CA ARG A 127 10.80 -8.71 13.67
C ARG A 127 10.80 -9.22 12.22
N TRP A 128 9.73 -9.00 11.45
CA TRP A 128 9.72 -9.34 10.02
C TRP A 128 10.66 -8.45 9.22
N VAL A 129 10.78 -7.17 9.59
CA VAL A 129 11.74 -6.24 8.99
C VAL A 129 13.15 -6.69 9.30
N ASP A 130 13.45 -6.98 10.57
CA ASP A 130 14.78 -7.44 11.02
C ASP A 130 15.24 -8.66 10.20
N TRP A 131 14.39 -9.67 10.04
CA TRP A 131 14.70 -10.85 9.22
C TRP A 131 14.91 -10.54 7.73
N ALA A 132 14.09 -9.65 7.16
CA ALA A 132 14.22 -9.29 5.75
C ALA A 132 15.50 -8.48 5.46
N THR A 133 15.91 -7.63 6.41
CA THR A 133 17.05 -6.69 6.27
C THR A 133 18.30 -7.13 7.01
N ASP A 134 18.38 -8.39 7.46
CA ASP A 134 19.61 -8.94 8.03
C ASP A 134 20.63 -9.26 6.93
N TRP A 135 21.20 -8.24 6.27
CA TRP A 135 22.04 -8.38 5.07
C TRP A 135 23.31 -9.23 5.23
N GLY A 136 23.66 -9.64 6.45
CA GLY A 136 24.98 -10.14 6.80
C GLY A 136 26.02 -9.01 6.77
N ASP A 137 27.07 -9.13 7.58
CA ASP A 137 28.18 -8.18 7.58
C ASP A 137 29.37 -8.66 6.72
N GLY A 138 29.19 -9.75 5.98
CA GLY A 138 30.22 -10.36 5.13
C GLY A 138 31.30 -11.11 5.92
N THR A 139 31.12 -11.32 7.22
CA THR A 139 31.92 -12.29 7.98
C THR A 139 31.36 -13.70 7.80
N GLU A 140 32.22 -14.72 7.82
CA GLU A 140 31.83 -16.12 7.62
C GLU A 140 30.73 -16.60 8.60
N ASP A 141 30.55 -15.91 9.74
CA ASP A 141 29.63 -16.29 10.80
C ASP A 141 28.19 -15.75 10.65
N THR A 142 27.91 -14.74 9.81
CA THR A 142 26.58 -14.08 9.77
C THR A 142 25.81 -14.28 8.47
N ALA A 143 26.46 -14.26 7.31
CA ALA A 143 25.97 -14.78 6.03
C ALA A 143 27.05 -14.58 4.96
N PRO A 144 27.29 -15.56 4.06
CA PRO A 144 28.22 -15.36 2.95
C PRO A 144 27.76 -14.22 2.03
N ALA A 145 28.66 -13.28 1.79
CA ALA A 145 28.41 -12.07 0.99
C ALA A 145 28.31 -12.34 -0.52
N VAL A 146 28.78 -13.50 -1.00
CA VAL A 146 28.84 -13.81 -2.43
C VAL A 146 28.30 -15.20 -2.70
N TYR A 147 27.48 -15.33 -3.75
CA TYR A 147 27.06 -16.60 -4.33
C TYR A 147 27.80 -16.84 -5.64
N GLU A 148 28.46 -18.00 -5.74
CA GLU A 148 29.06 -18.49 -6.98
C GLU A 148 28.08 -19.43 -7.67
N SER A 149 27.75 -19.10 -8.92
CA SER A 149 27.01 -19.97 -9.83
C SER A 149 27.87 -20.28 -11.05
N TYR A 150 27.36 -21.16 -11.93
CA TYR A 150 27.96 -21.38 -13.24
C TYR A 150 28.05 -20.09 -14.10
N ASN A 151 27.09 -19.17 -13.92
CA ASN A 151 26.98 -17.95 -14.72
C ASN A 151 27.77 -16.76 -14.15
N GLY A 152 28.41 -16.92 -12.99
CA GLY A 152 29.27 -15.90 -12.38
C GLY A 152 29.06 -15.75 -10.87
N TYR A 153 29.61 -14.65 -10.34
CA TYR A 153 29.56 -14.28 -8.93
C TYR A 153 28.50 -13.20 -8.69
N TYR A 154 27.72 -13.37 -7.62
CA TYR A 154 26.61 -12.51 -7.25
C TYR A 154 26.78 -12.01 -5.82
N ASP A 155 26.67 -10.70 -5.62
CA ASP A 155 26.77 -10.06 -4.31
C ASP A 155 25.42 -10.13 -3.58
N LEU A 156 25.39 -10.82 -2.43
CA LEU A 156 24.18 -11.04 -1.63
C LEU A 156 23.95 -9.94 -0.58
N THR A 157 24.85 -8.96 -0.48
CA THR A 157 24.74 -7.84 0.48
C THR A 157 23.81 -6.72 0.01
N MET A 158 23.21 -6.89 -1.17
CA MET A 158 22.32 -5.93 -1.81
C MET A 158 21.10 -6.61 -2.45
N PRO A 159 20.02 -5.85 -2.70
CA PRO A 159 18.90 -6.39 -3.45
C PRO A 159 19.19 -6.45 -4.95
N TYR A 160 18.35 -7.20 -5.64
CA TYR A 160 18.25 -7.30 -7.09
C TYR A 160 16.86 -6.84 -7.50
N TYR A 161 16.73 -6.26 -8.69
CA TYR A 161 15.46 -5.74 -9.17
C TYR A 161 15.12 -6.24 -10.58
N ALA A 162 13.81 -6.25 -10.85
CA ALA A 162 13.26 -6.38 -12.18
C ALA A 162 12.05 -5.46 -12.32
N THR A 163 11.85 -4.91 -13.50
CA THR A 163 10.78 -3.97 -13.80
C THR A 163 9.83 -4.56 -14.82
N ASP A 164 8.53 -4.39 -14.62
CA ASP A 164 7.56 -4.69 -15.65
C ASP A 164 7.22 -3.47 -16.53
N SER A 165 6.48 -3.71 -17.60
CA SER A 165 6.11 -2.66 -18.58
C SER A 165 5.16 -1.59 -18.02
N LEU A 166 4.55 -1.83 -16.86
CA LEU A 166 3.58 -0.95 -16.22
C LEU A 166 4.22 -0.12 -15.09
N GLY A 167 5.53 -0.25 -14.89
CA GLY A 167 6.28 0.54 -13.93
C GLY A 167 6.26 -0.01 -12.52
N PHE A 168 5.91 -1.30 -12.32
CA PHE A 168 6.20 -1.95 -11.04
C PHE A 168 7.64 -2.45 -11.01
N VAL A 169 8.31 -2.23 -9.89
CA VAL A 169 9.64 -2.76 -9.58
C VAL A 169 9.47 -3.88 -8.57
N THR A 170 10.00 -5.06 -8.88
CA THR A 170 10.12 -6.16 -7.93
C THR A 170 11.56 -6.23 -7.45
N LEU A 171 11.75 -5.91 -6.18
CA LEU A 171 13.01 -6.01 -5.45
C LEU A 171 13.07 -7.34 -4.70
N LYS A 172 14.19 -8.04 -4.81
CA LYS A 172 14.45 -9.27 -4.06
C LYS A 172 15.79 -9.22 -3.38
N ARG A 173 15.88 -9.85 -2.22
CA ARG A 173 17.14 -10.20 -1.61
C ARG A 173 17.29 -11.70 -1.59
N PHE A 174 18.51 -12.16 -1.86
CA PHE A 174 18.89 -13.56 -1.78
C PHE A 174 19.89 -13.76 -0.64
N ALA A 175 19.90 -14.96 -0.08
CA ALA A 175 20.78 -15.37 1.01
C ALA A 175 21.12 -16.85 0.86
N LEU A 176 22.07 -17.34 1.67
CA LEU A 176 22.51 -18.74 1.66
C LEU A 176 22.22 -19.39 3.00
N GLU A 177 21.78 -20.65 2.93
CA GLU A 177 21.65 -21.54 4.08
C GLU A 177 22.40 -22.83 3.74
N GLU A 178 23.45 -23.15 4.50
CA GLU A 178 24.35 -24.29 4.20
C GLU A 178 24.87 -24.31 2.74
N GLY A 179 25.07 -23.12 2.16
CA GLY A 179 25.49 -22.95 0.76
C GLY A 179 24.38 -23.12 -0.28
N ALA A 180 23.13 -23.34 0.12
CA ALA A 180 21.98 -23.34 -0.77
C ALA A 180 21.32 -21.97 -0.86
N LEU A 181 21.12 -21.47 -2.08
CA LEU A 181 20.53 -20.16 -2.34
C LEU A 181 19.03 -20.16 -2.04
N TYR A 182 18.56 -19.15 -1.31
CA TYR A 182 17.14 -18.90 -1.09
C TYR A 182 16.81 -17.41 -1.22
N THR A 183 15.53 -17.09 -1.46
CA THR A 183 15.04 -15.72 -1.46
C THR A 183 14.67 -15.33 -0.02
N ALA A 184 15.31 -14.30 0.53
CA ALA A 184 15.03 -13.78 1.87
C ALA A 184 13.77 -12.90 1.89
N PHE A 185 13.58 -12.07 0.86
CA PHE A 185 12.32 -11.38 0.62
C PHE A 185 12.11 -11.11 -0.88
N SER A 186 10.84 -10.86 -1.23
CA SER A 186 10.42 -10.32 -2.51
C SER A 186 9.38 -9.23 -2.26
N MET A 187 9.66 -8.01 -2.71
CA MET A 187 8.80 -6.84 -2.53
C MET A 187 8.52 -6.22 -3.90
N THR A 188 7.25 -6.04 -4.23
CA THR A 188 6.84 -5.32 -5.44
C THR A 188 6.25 -3.97 -5.06
N MET A 189 6.72 -2.94 -5.76
CA MET A 189 6.34 -1.56 -5.55
C MET A 189 6.00 -0.88 -6.87
N ASP A 190 5.06 0.06 -6.86
CA ASP A 190 4.90 0.97 -7.99
C ASP A 190 6.01 2.02 -7.97
N SER A 191 6.77 2.13 -9.06
CA SER A 191 7.92 3.05 -9.15
C SER A 191 7.54 4.53 -9.05
N ARG A 192 6.29 4.88 -9.36
CA ARG A 192 5.83 6.27 -9.38
C ARG A 192 5.42 6.77 -8.00
N THR A 193 4.74 5.94 -7.23
CA THR A 193 4.15 6.29 -5.94
C THR A 193 4.96 5.77 -4.77
N GLY A 194 5.80 4.76 -4.98
CA GLY A 194 6.47 4.02 -3.90
C GLY A 194 5.50 3.16 -3.09
N ALA A 195 4.26 2.96 -3.54
CA ALA A 195 3.30 2.09 -2.89
C ALA A 195 3.77 0.64 -2.96
N VAL A 196 3.79 -0.06 -1.82
CA VAL A 196 4.11 -1.48 -1.78
C VAL A 196 2.81 -2.23 -2.06
N THR A 197 2.80 -3.09 -3.08
CA THR A 197 1.59 -3.84 -3.46
C THR A 197 1.70 -5.32 -3.12
N GLN A 198 2.91 -5.86 -3.06
CA GLN A 198 3.15 -7.26 -2.71
C GLN A 198 4.41 -7.38 -1.87
N LEU A 199 4.35 -8.19 -0.82
CA LEU A 199 5.48 -8.47 0.04
C LEU A 199 5.48 -9.94 0.45
N TRP A 200 6.64 -10.56 0.31
CA TRP A 200 6.93 -11.89 0.81
C TRP A 200 8.24 -11.90 1.56
N ILE A 201 8.24 -12.50 2.75
CA ILE A 201 9.44 -12.61 3.59
C ILE A 201 9.60 -14.07 4.03
N SER A 202 10.83 -14.55 3.96
CA SER A 202 11.25 -15.87 4.45
C SER A 202 12.14 -15.75 5.67
N ALA A 203 11.70 -16.34 6.79
CA ALA A 203 12.43 -16.33 8.04
C ALA A 203 12.74 -17.76 8.52
N PRO A 204 13.87 -17.97 9.22
CA PRO A 204 14.18 -19.27 9.83
C PRO A 204 13.17 -19.63 10.93
N ARG A 205 12.90 -20.93 11.14
CA ARG A 205 12.09 -21.45 12.26
C ARG A 205 12.89 -21.89 13.48
N GLU A 206 14.21 -21.71 13.46
CA GLU A 206 15.04 -22.04 14.61
C GLU A 206 14.65 -21.15 15.81
N GLY A 207 14.12 -21.77 16.86
CA GLY A 207 13.94 -21.16 18.17
C GLY A 207 12.64 -20.40 18.45
N ASP A 208 11.71 -20.16 17.50
CA ASP A 208 10.53 -19.30 17.79
C ASP A 208 9.29 -19.50 16.90
N SER A 209 8.14 -19.08 17.46
CA SER A 209 6.91 -18.77 16.73
C SER A 209 7.07 -17.48 15.91
N ALA A 210 6.61 -17.47 14.66
CA ALA A 210 6.54 -16.24 13.88
C ALA A 210 5.63 -15.19 14.55
N PRO A 211 5.90 -13.89 14.35
CA PRO A 211 4.91 -12.86 14.61
C PRO A 211 3.61 -13.17 13.87
N PRO A 212 2.44 -12.78 14.41
CA PRO A 212 1.16 -13.02 13.76
C PRO A 212 1.10 -12.35 12.38
N ALA A 213 0.26 -12.90 11.51
CA ALA A 213 -0.05 -12.26 10.24
C ALA A 213 -0.73 -10.89 10.48
N PRO A 214 -0.51 -9.90 9.59
CA PRO A 214 -1.20 -8.61 9.63
C PRO A 214 -2.72 -8.80 9.78
N ASP A 215 -3.30 -8.19 10.82
CA ASP A 215 -4.73 -8.26 11.12
C ASP A 215 -5.52 -7.19 10.33
N ALA A 216 -6.83 -7.09 10.56
CA ALA A 216 -7.68 -6.14 9.84
C ALA A 216 -7.23 -4.67 9.97
N ASP A 217 -6.69 -4.25 11.12
CA ASP A 217 -6.24 -2.87 11.29
C ASP A 217 -4.90 -2.64 10.55
N ALA A 218 -4.00 -3.62 10.59
CA ALA A 218 -2.79 -3.62 9.79
C ALA A 218 -3.09 -3.60 8.27
N LEU A 219 -4.10 -4.34 7.81
CA LEU A 219 -4.52 -4.33 6.40
C LEU A 219 -5.16 -3.00 5.98
N ARG A 220 -5.88 -2.31 6.87
CA ARG A 220 -6.35 -0.93 6.62
C ARG A 220 -5.18 0.05 6.54
N ALA A 221 -4.19 -0.09 7.41
CA ALA A 221 -2.97 0.72 7.34
C ALA A 221 -2.21 0.47 6.03
N PHE A 222 -2.20 -0.77 5.54
CA PHE A 222 -1.63 -1.11 4.23
C PHE A 222 -2.41 -0.46 3.08
N ALA A 223 -3.75 -0.47 3.14
CA ALA A 223 -4.58 0.26 2.17
C ALA A 223 -4.27 1.78 2.19
N ALA A 224 -4.14 2.37 3.37
CA ALA A 224 -3.80 3.79 3.52
C ALA A 224 -2.40 4.12 2.98
N GLN A 225 -1.43 3.21 3.13
CA GLN A 225 -0.09 3.37 2.52
C GLN A 225 -0.17 3.48 0.99
N ALA A 226 -1.11 2.77 0.38
CA ALA A 226 -1.38 2.84 -1.06
C ALA A 226 -2.32 3.99 -1.47
N GLY A 227 -2.74 4.84 -0.52
CA GLY A 227 -3.67 5.96 -0.77
C GLY A 227 -5.12 5.53 -1.00
N LEU A 228 -5.54 4.38 -0.45
CA LEU A 228 -6.85 3.77 -0.66
C LEU A 228 -7.81 3.93 0.53
N GLU A 229 -7.48 4.77 1.50
CA GLU A 229 -8.30 5.02 2.69
C GLU A 229 -9.67 5.62 2.35
N ALA A 230 -9.75 6.41 1.27
CA ALA A 230 -10.96 7.09 0.84
C ALA A 230 -12.00 6.16 0.17
N LEU A 231 -11.66 4.90 -0.12
CA LEU A 231 -12.66 3.89 -0.53
C LEU A 231 -13.66 3.60 0.59
N GLY A 232 -13.19 3.61 1.86
CA GLY A 232 -14.02 3.60 3.06
C GLY A 232 -14.80 2.31 3.38
N ASP A 233 -14.87 1.36 2.44
CA ASP A 233 -15.73 0.16 2.53
C ASP A 233 -14.97 -1.15 2.78
N TRP A 234 -13.71 -1.06 3.23
CA TRP A 234 -12.87 -2.22 3.54
C TRP A 234 -13.48 -3.11 4.63
N ALA A 235 -13.93 -4.29 4.25
CA ALA A 235 -14.57 -5.27 5.12
C ALA A 235 -13.98 -6.67 4.96
N VAL A 236 -14.08 -7.50 6.01
CA VAL A 236 -13.65 -8.91 5.92
C VAL A 236 -14.61 -9.65 4.98
N PRO A 237 -14.13 -10.26 3.87
CA PRO A 237 -14.99 -10.98 2.96
C PRO A 237 -15.57 -12.26 3.62
N GLU A 238 -16.85 -12.52 3.37
CA GLU A 238 -17.51 -13.73 3.85
C GLU A 238 -16.92 -14.98 3.18
N ASN A 239 -16.76 -16.08 3.95
CA ASN A 239 -16.27 -17.37 3.47
C ASN A 239 -14.91 -17.31 2.73
N CYS A 240 -14.05 -16.35 3.09
CA CYS A 240 -12.73 -16.21 2.49
C CYS A 240 -11.76 -17.26 3.07
N PRO A 241 -11.02 -18.00 2.22
CA PRO A 241 -10.03 -18.97 2.69
C PRO A 241 -8.76 -18.31 3.23
N TYR A 242 -8.54 -17.01 2.98
CA TYR A 242 -7.42 -16.28 3.55
C TYR A 242 -7.72 -15.92 5.01
N PRO A 243 -6.80 -16.23 5.94
CA PRO A 243 -7.04 -16.03 7.38
C PRO A 243 -7.22 -14.56 7.73
N ASN A 244 -6.48 -13.66 7.07
CA ASN A 244 -6.64 -12.21 7.20
C ASN A 244 -6.82 -11.62 5.80
N ALA A 245 -8.00 -11.04 5.55
CA ALA A 245 -8.29 -10.36 4.30
C ALA A 245 -9.26 -9.21 4.50
N LEU A 246 -9.13 -8.19 3.66
CA LEU A 246 -10.10 -7.11 3.50
C LEU A 246 -10.42 -6.94 2.02
N TYR A 247 -11.71 -6.77 1.74
CA TYR A 247 -12.24 -6.50 0.42
C TYR A 247 -12.93 -5.14 0.41
N SER A 248 -12.67 -4.38 -0.65
CA SER A 248 -13.42 -3.17 -1.00
C SER A 248 -14.24 -3.47 -2.25
N ARG A 249 -15.56 -3.31 -2.16
CA ARG A 249 -16.47 -3.44 -3.30
C ARG A 249 -16.35 -2.22 -4.21
N ASN A 250 -16.19 -1.03 -3.64
CA ASN A 250 -15.97 0.21 -4.39
C ASN A 250 -14.67 0.14 -5.19
N GLY A 251 -13.62 -0.43 -4.60
CA GLY A 251 -12.31 -0.57 -5.21
C GLY A 251 -12.14 -1.78 -6.11
N GLU A 252 -13.07 -2.75 -6.06
CA GLU A 252 -12.88 -4.11 -6.58
C GLU A 252 -11.49 -4.65 -6.25
N ALA A 253 -11.13 -4.55 -4.96
CA ALA A 253 -9.77 -4.78 -4.49
C ALA A 253 -9.76 -5.68 -3.27
N LEU A 254 -8.84 -6.65 -3.26
CA LEU A 254 -8.61 -7.58 -2.17
C LEU A 254 -7.21 -7.32 -1.60
N ILE A 255 -7.15 -7.09 -0.30
CA ILE A 255 -5.93 -7.17 0.48
C ILE A 255 -5.97 -8.47 1.26
N ALA A 256 -4.91 -9.26 1.20
CA ALA A 256 -4.82 -10.51 1.95
C ALA A 256 -3.43 -10.65 2.55
N ALA A 257 -3.38 -11.23 3.74
CA ALA A 257 -2.14 -11.59 4.40
C ALA A 257 -2.21 -12.97 5.04
N ALA A 258 -1.08 -13.66 5.04
CA ALA A 258 -0.93 -14.95 5.66
C ALA A 258 0.49 -15.12 6.22
N VAL A 259 0.58 -15.80 7.35
CA VAL A 259 1.83 -16.34 7.88
C VAL A 259 1.67 -17.84 7.94
N ALA A 260 2.58 -18.56 7.29
CA ALA A 260 2.50 -20.01 7.20
C ALA A 260 3.88 -20.65 7.32
N PRO A 261 3.97 -21.84 7.93
CA PRO A 261 5.18 -22.63 7.87
C PRO A 261 5.35 -23.19 6.46
N TYR A 262 6.58 -23.24 5.97
CA TYR A 262 6.91 -23.94 4.75
C TYR A 262 8.28 -24.63 4.87
N ARG A 263 8.51 -25.62 4.02
CA ARG A 263 9.81 -26.31 3.92
C ARG A 263 10.59 -25.70 2.76
N PHE A 264 11.71 -25.06 3.05
CA PHE A 264 12.69 -24.72 2.02
C PHE A 264 13.43 -25.98 1.60
N ASN A 265 13.62 -26.15 0.30
CA ASN A 265 14.48 -27.17 -0.27
C ASN A 265 15.38 -26.48 -1.30
N GLY A 266 16.68 -26.62 -1.14
CA GLY A 266 17.68 -26.03 -2.01
C GLY A 266 18.81 -27.00 -2.29
N TRP A 267 19.76 -26.55 -3.09
CA TRP A 267 20.93 -27.34 -3.46
C TRP A 267 22.18 -26.56 -3.08
N SER A 268 23.06 -27.16 -2.28
CA SER A 268 24.29 -26.49 -1.86
C SER A 268 25.30 -26.40 -3.00
N SER A 269 25.78 -25.19 -3.31
CA SER A 269 26.84 -24.98 -4.29
C SER A 269 28.25 -25.29 -3.75
N VAL A 270 28.40 -25.50 -2.45
CA VAL A 270 29.71 -25.61 -1.76
C VAL A 270 30.21 -27.06 -1.68
N SER A 271 29.33 -28.05 -1.83
CA SER A 271 29.71 -29.47 -1.76
C SER A 271 29.97 -30.06 -3.15
N ALA A 272 31.11 -30.71 -3.36
CA ALA A 272 31.47 -31.38 -4.62
C ALA A 272 30.51 -32.52 -5.04
N ALA A 273 29.64 -32.97 -4.13
CA ALA A 273 28.59 -33.95 -4.37
C ALA A 273 27.19 -33.34 -4.57
N GLY A 274 27.01 -32.03 -4.31
CA GLY A 274 25.71 -31.39 -4.27
C GLY A 274 24.80 -32.01 -3.21
N ASN A 275 24.78 -31.47 -2.00
CA ASN A 275 23.87 -31.94 -0.97
C ASN A 275 22.56 -31.15 -1.05
N ALA A 276 21.44 -31.88 -0.96
CA ALA A 276 20.13 -31.27 -0.75
C ALA A 276 20.11 -30.62 0.64
N VAL A 277 19.85 -29.33 0.68
CA VAL A 277 19.63 -28.58 1.92
C VAL A 277 18.12 -28.45 2.11
N SER A 278 17.64 -28.70 3.32
CA SER A 278 16.23 -28.47 3.62
C SER A 278 16.07 -27.92 5.02
N SER A 279 15.27 -26.87 5.15
CA SER A 279 15.04 -26.18 6.41
C SER A 279 13.58 -25.81 6.57
N ASP A 280 13.13 -25.81 7.82
CA ASP A 280 11.79 -25.32 8.16
C ASP A 280 11.84 -23.80 8.29
N ARG A 281 10.95 -23.10 7.57
CA ARG A 281 10.94 -21.65 7.48
C ARG A 281 9.52 -21.09 7.66
N TRP A 282 9.42 -19.87 8.14
CA TRP A 282 8.18 -19.11 8.16
C TRP A 282 8.12 -18.25 6.90
N ALA A 283 6.95 -18.20 6.25
CA ALA A 283 6.67 -17.27 5.17
C ALA A 283 5.61 -16.28 5.64
N LEU A 284 5.89 -14.98 5.49
CA LEU A 284 4.88 -13.93 5.46
C LEU A 284 4.53 -13.64 4.01
N ASN A 285 3.23 -13.49 3.73
CA ASN A 285 2.70 -13.03 2.47
C ASN A 285 1.71 -11.89 2.73
N LEU A 286 1.84 -10.78 2.02
CA LEU A 286 0.95 -9.63 2.04
C LEU A 286 0.76 -9.13 0.61
N THR A 287 -0.49 -9.02 0.16
CA THR A 287 -0.80 -8.60 -1.22
C THR A 287 -1.98 -7.65 -1.26
N LEU A 288 -1.92 -6.69 -2.18
CA LEU A 288 -3.02 -5.89 -2.69
C LEU A 288 -3.21 -6.28 -4.16
N GLN A 289 -4.43 -6.69 -4.52
CA GLN A 289 -4.73 -7.10 -5.89
C GLN A 289 -6.16 -6.70 -6.31
N PRO A 290 -6.38 -6.49 -7.63
CA PRO A 290 -7.72 -6.36 -8.18
C PRO A 290 -8.47 -7.68 -8.04
N CYS A 291 -9.72 -7.60 -7.63
CA CYS A 291 -10.59 -8.73 -7.41
C CYS A 291 -12.03 -8.31 -7.70
N ALA A 292 -12.58 -8.79 -8.82
CA ALA A 292 -14.00 -8.61 -9.07
C ALA A 292 -14.82 -9.38 -8.03
N PRO A 293 -16.07 -8.97 -7.73
CA PRO A 293 -16.92 -9.65 -6.75
C PRO A 293 -17.09 -11.16 -7.01
N GLU A 294 -17.17 -11.56 -8.28
CA GLU A 294 -17.29 -12.93 -8.76
C GLU A 294 -16.01 -13.76 -8.62
N GLU A 295 -14.86 -13.09 -8.48
CA GLU A 295 -13.56 -13.73 -8.31
C GLU A 295 -13.22 -13.96 -6.84
N LEU A 296 -13.99 -13.39 -5.91
CA LEU A 296 -13.70 -13.51 -4.49
C LEU A 296 -13.51 -14.99 -4.10
N PRO A 297 -12.39 -15.34 -3.45
CA PRO A 297 -12.10 -16.71 -3.12
C PRO A 297 -13.10 -17.18 -2.06
N GLN A 298 -13.76 -18.31 -2.33
CA GLN A 298 -14.73 -18.92 -1.42
C GLN A 298 -14.24 -20.28 -0.94
N THR A 299 -14.32 -20.53 0.37
CA THR A 299 -14.28 -21.91 0.89
C THR A 299 -15.49 -22.66 0.33
N THR A 300 -15.24 -23.75 -0.40
CA THR A 300 -16.31 -24.65 -0.81
C THR A 300 -17.02 -25.17 0.45
N PRO A 301 -18.37 -25.15 0.52
CA PRO A 301 -19.11 -25.64 1.67
C PRO A 301 -18.93 -27.15 1.90
#